data_AF-A0A261BWS2-F1
#
_entry.id   AF-A0A261BWS2-F1
#
_cell.length_a   1.000
_cell.length_b   1.000
_cell.length_c   1.000
_cell.angle_alpha   90.00
_cell.angle_beta   90.00
_cell.angle_gamma   90.00
#
_symmetry.space_group_name_H-M   'P 1'
#
loop_
_entity.id
_entity.type
_entity.pdbx_description
1 polymer ?
#
loop_
_entity_poly.entity_id
_entity_poly.type
_entity_poly.pdbx_seq_one_letter_code
_entity_poly.pdbx_strand_id
1 'polypeptide(L)'
;MNVFSTFSVFSVEPPKTEFQAGIELKALGMSADIINGLFNLHNEFPREKVSDDKKATDRYIEEFRIKTDNFIYTMNPKDREIYDNYLKKYELDK
;
A
#
# COMPACT_ATOMS: atom_id res chain seq x y z
N MET A 1 43.28 2.42 1.94
CA MET A 1 42.11 1.73 2.52
C MET A 1 40.87 2.40 1.98
N ASN A 2 40.18 1.78 1.01
CA ASN A 2 38.83 2.16 0.61
C ASN A 2 37.96 0.91 0.75
N VAL A 3 37.20 0.84 1.82
CA VAL A 3 36.16 -0.19 2.00
C VAL A 3 34.87 0.36 1.41
N PHE A 4 34.69 0.19 0.11
CA PHE A 4 33.36 0.31 -0.48
C PHE A 4 32.56 -0.89 0.00
N SER A 5 31.85 -0.73 1.12
CA SER A 5 30.89 -1.71 1.59
C SER A 5 29.76 -1.76 0.57
N THR A 6 29.77 -2.79 -0.27
CA THR A 6 28.64 -3.12 -1.15
C THR A 6 27.49 -3.55 -0.23
N PHE A 7 26.64 -2.61 0.15
CA PHE A 7 25.33 -2.97 0.67
C PHE A 7 24.61 -3.67 -0.47
N SER A 8 24.53 -5.00 -0.38
CA SER A 8 23.67 -5.80 -1.22
C SER A 8 22.27 -5.20 -1.15
N VAL A 9 21.81 -4.61 -2.25
CA VAL A 9 20.41 -4.24 -2.43
C VAL A 9 19.66 -5.56 -2.51
N PHE A 10 19.29 -6.11 -1.35
CA PHE A 10 18.28 -7.15 -1.33
C PHE A 10 17.01 -6.47 -1.86
N SER A 11 16.62 -6.78 -3.09
CA SER A 11 15.25 -6.54 -3.53
C SER A 11 14.35 -7.27 -2.53
N VAL A 12 13.77 -6.51 -1.60
CA VAL A 12 12.75 -7.06 -0.73
C VAL A 12 11.53 -7.23 -1.64
N GLU A 13 11.18 -8.47 -1.93
CA GLU A 13 10.00 -8.75 -2.75
C GLU A 13 8.77 -8.14 -2.08
N PRO A 14 7.92 -7.41 -2.82
CA PRO A 14 6.67 -6.92 -2.27
C PRO A 14 5.82 -8.09 -1.77
N PRO A 15 5.05 -7.89 -0.68
CA PRO A 15 4.18 -8.93 -0.17
C PRO A 15 3.21 -9.37 -1.26
N LYS A 16 3.06 -10.69 -1.40
CA LYS A 16 2.26 -11.32 -2.46
C LYS A 16 0.78 -11.42 -2.10
N THR A 17 0.44 -11.18 -0.83
CA THR A 17 -0.94 -11.25 -0.31
C THR A 17 -1.21 -10.11 0.66
N GLU A 18 -2.49 -9.74 0.83
CA GLU A 18 -2.90 -8.71 1.78
C GLU A 18 -2.54 -9.11 3.22
N PHE A 19 -2.60 -10.41 3.52
CA PHE A 19 -2.20 -10.95 4.82
C PHE A 19 -0.70 -10.71 5.11
N GLN A 20 0.18 -10.89 4.12
CA GLN A 20 1.60 -10.61 4.27
C GLN A 20 1.85 -9.11 4.47
N ALA A 21 1.17 -8.26 3.69
CA ALA A 21 1.23 -6.81 3.84
C ALA A 21 0.76 -6.37 5.25
N GLY A 22 -0.35 -6.95 5.74
CA GLY A 22 -0.88 -6.66 7.07
C GLY A 22 0.05 -7.10 8.20
N ILE A 23 0.71 -8.27 8.08
CA ILE A 23 1.73 -8.71 9.06
C ILE A 23 2.89 -7.72 9.10
N GLU A 24 3.37 -7.28 7.94
CA GLU A 24 4.50 -6.37 7.86
C GLU A 24 4.15 -4.98 8.42
N LEU A 25 3.00 -4.42 8.04
CA LEU A 25 2.52 -3.15 8.58
C LEU A 25 2.33 -3.22 10.10
N LYS A 26 1.82 -4.35 10.62
CA LYS A 26 1.73 -4.61 12.05
C LYS A 26 3.10 -4.68 12.71
N ALA A 27 4.08 -5.33 12.08
CA ALA A 27 5.46 -5.41 12.58
C ALA A 27 6.15 -4.03 12.59
N LEU A 28 5.80 -3.14 11.66
CA LEU A 28 6.22 -1.74 11.64
C LEU A 28 5.49 -0.87 12.68
N GLY A 29 4.48 -1.42 13.36
CA GLY A 29 3.76 -0.77 14.45
C GLY A 29 2.53 0.02 14.03
N MET A 30 1.97 -0.28 12.84
CA MET A 30 0.71 0.30 12.37
C MET A 30 -0.46 -0.20 13.23
N SER A 31 -1.42 0.67 13.50
CA SER A 31 -2.61 0.31 14.28
C SER A 31 -3.50 -0.73 13.56
N ALA A 32 -4.13 -1.62 14.34
CA ALA A 32 -4.98 -2.67 13.81
C ALA A 32 -6.20 -2.13 13.06
N ASP A 33 -6.77 -1.01 13.52
CA ASP A 33 -7.90 -0.35 12.85
C ASP A 33 -7.52 0.14 11.45
N ILE A 34 -6.31 0.69 11.29
CA ILE A 34 -5.82 1.13 9.97
C ILE A 34 -5.54 -0.08 9.06
N ILE A 35 -4.93 -1.15 9.59
CA ILE A 35 -4.71 -2.38 8.81
C ILE A 35 -6.04 -2.98 8.33
N ASN A 36 -7.05 -3.04 9.21
CA ASN A 36 -8.38 -3.50 8.85
C ASN A 36 -9.05 -2.58 7.82
N GLY A 37 -8.87 -1.26 7.95
CA GLY A 37 -9.36 -0.30 6.98
C GLY A 37 -8.74 -0.46 5.59
N LEU A 38 -7.42 -0.72 5.50
CA LEU A 38 -6.74 -1.05 4.25
C LEU A 38 -7.28 -2.34 3.62
N PHE A 39 -7.53 -3.36 4.44
CA PHE A 39 -8.12 -4.62 3.98
C PHE A 39 -9.54 -4.44 3.43
N ASN A 40 -10.37 -3.65 4.12
CA ASN A 40 -11.73 -3.34 3.67
C ASN A 40 -11.71 -2.54 2.36
N LEU A 41 -10.84 -1.54 2.26
CA LEU A 41 -10.65 -0.75 1.05
C LEU A 41 -10.27 -1.64 -0.14
N HIS A 42 -9.38 -2.62 0.05
CA HIS A 42 -9.05 -3.57 -1.00
C HIS A 42 -10.27 -4.39 -1.47
N ASN A 43 -11.05 -4.93 -0.52
CA ASN A 43 -12.22 -5.76 -0.84
C ASN A 43 -13.38 -4.99 -1.48
N GLU A 44 -13.49 -3.68 -1.24
CA GLU A 44 -14.49 -2.82 -1.88
C GLU A 44 -14.28 -2.67 -3.39
N PHE A 45 -13.07 -2.94 -3.88
CA PHE A 45 -12.69 -2.77 -5.29
C PHE A 45 -12.31 -4.12 -5.91
N PRO A 46 -13.30 -5.02 -6.18
CA PRO A 46 -13.03 -6.27 -6.87
C PRO A 46 -12.56 -6.00 -8.31
N ARG A 47 -11.47 -6.65 -8.72
CA ARG A 47 -10.82 -6.51 -10.03
C ARG A 47 -11.70 -6.93 -11.22
N GLU A 48 -12.80 -7.66 -10.97
CA GLU A 48 -13.71 -8.16 -12.01
C GLU A 48 -14.57 -7.08 -12.68
N LYS A 49 -14.68 -5.86 -12.13
CA LYS A 49 -15.56 -4.80 -12.66
C LYS A 49 -14.99 -3.98 -13.82
N VAL A 50 -13.75 -4.25 -14.25
CA VAL A 50 -12.97 -3.33 -15.09
C VAL A 50 -12.89 -3.81 -16.56
N SER A 51 -13.60 -4.86 -16.96
CA SER A 51 -13.17 -5.64 -18.13
C SER A 51 -13.41 -5.04 -19.52
N ASP A 52 -14.38 -4.15 -19.78
CA ASP A 52 -14.76 -3.89 -21.19
C ASP A 52 -15.06 -2.43 -21.59
N ASP A 53 -15.04 -1.45 -20.67
CA ASP A 53 -15.27 -0.03 -20.99
C ASP A 53 -14.17 0.86 -20.39
N LYS A 54 -13.44 1.58 -21.26
CA LYS A 54 -12.39 2.53 -20.86
C LYS A 54 -12.92 3.58 -19.89
N LYS A 55 -14.14 4.09 -20.11
CA LYS A 55 -14.74 5.12 -19.24
C LYS A 55 -15.10 4.55 -17.87
N ALA A 56 -15.55 3.30 -17.81
CA ALA A 56 -15.81 2.60 -16.55
C ALA A 56 -14.49 2.32 -15.80
N THR A 57 -13.44 1.97 -16.54
CA THR A 57 -12.09 1.77 -16.00
C THR A 57 -11.52 3.06 -15.42
N ASP A 58 -11.55 4.16 -16.18
CA ASP A 58 -11.06 5.46 -15.73
C ASP A 58 -11.80 5.92 -14.47
N ARG A 59 -13.14 5.76 -14.43
CA ARG A 59 -13.95 6.08 -13.24
C ARG A 59 -13.62 5.18 -12.06
N TYR A 60 -13.45 3.89 -12.28
CA TYR A 60 -13.07 2.95 -11.23
C TYR A 60 -11.72 3.32 -10.61
N ILE A 61 -10.73 3.68 -11.43
CA ILE A 61 -9.42 4.14 -10.97
C ILE A 61 -9.56 5.45 -10.17
N GLU A 62 -10.37 6.39 -10.66
CA GLU A 62 -10.62 7.66 -9.96
C GLU A 62 -11.30 7.45 -8.60
N GLU A 63 -12.35 6.62 -8.54
CA GLU A 63 -13.05 6.27 -7.30
C GLU A 63 -12.13 5.55 -6.31
N PHE A 64 -11.31 4.62 -6.80
CA PHE A 64 -10.32 3.93 -5.99
C PHE A 64 -9.31 4.92 -5.39
N ARG A 65 -8.78 5.82 -6.22
CA ARG A 65 -7.83 6.85 -5.78
C ARG A 65 -8.46 7.76 -4.73
N ILE A 66 -9.66 8.30 -4.98
CA ILE A 66 -10.34 9.20 -4.05
C ILE A 66 -10.57 8.53 -2.69
N LYS A 67 -11.07 7.28 -2.68
CA LYS A 67 -11.29 6.56 -1.42
C LYS A 67 -9.99 6.25 -0.69
N THR A 68 -8.94 5.86 -1.42
CA THR A 68 -7.62 5.62 -0.85
C THR A 68 -7.04 6.88 -0.22
N ASP A 69 -7.05 8.00 -0.96
CA ASP A 69 -6.57 9.29 -0.47
C ASP A 69 -7.35 9.72 0.78
N ASN A 70 -8.68 9.63 0.76
CA ASN A 70 -9.52 9.94 1.91
C ASN A 70 -9.19 9.06 3.12
N PHE A 71 -8.95 7.77 2.91
CA PHE A 71 -8.56 6.86 3.99
C PHE A 71 -7.18 7.22 4.57
N ILE A 72 -6.19 7.50 3.73
CA ILE A 72 -4.87 7.99 4.16
C ILE A 72 -5.00 9.30 4.95
N TYR A 73 -5.94 10.18 4.58
CA TYR A 73 -6.24 11.40 5.33
C TYR A 73 -6.74 11.13 6.76
N THR A 74 -7.43 10.02 7.00
CA THR A 74 -7.90 9.63 8.34
C THR A 74 -6.82 9.00 9.22
N MET A 75 -5.70 8.55 8.64
CA MET A 75 -4.59 8.00 9.41
C MET A 75 -3.99 9.05 10.34
N ASN A 76 -3.66 8.65 11.57
CA ASN A 76 -2.84 9.49 12.44
C ASN A 76 -1.41 9.64 11.85
N PRO A 77 -0.63 10.64 12.29
CA PRO A 77 0.69 10.92 11.72
C PRO A 77 1.65 9.73 11.76
N LYS A 78 1.60 8.92 12.83
CA LYS A 78 2.47 7.74 13.00
C LYS A 78 2.12 6.64 11.99
N ASP A 79 0.84 6.32 11.86
CA ASP A 79 0.38 5.29 10.92
C ASP A 79 0.62 5.73 9.47
N ARG A 80 0.45 7.03 9.17
CA ARG A 80 0.79 7.58 7.85
C ARG A 80 2.27 7.46 7.55
N GLU A 81 3.15 7.81 8.49
CA GLU A 81 4.60 7.66 8.31
C GLU A 81 4.99 6.21 8.04
N ILE A 82 4.38 5.25 8.75
CA ILE A 82 4.59 3.82 8.51
C ILE A 82 4.12 3.42 7.10
N TYR A 83 2.95 3.88 6.68
CA TYR A 83 2.41 3.62 5.34
C TYR A 83 3.32 4.19 4.25
N ASP A 84 3.78 5.43 4.39
CA ASP A 84 4.66 6.09 3.42
C ASP A 84 6.03 5.39 3.32
N ASN A 85 6.59 4.97 4.46
CA ASN A 85 7.83 4.20 4.49
C ASN A 85 7.66 2.82 3.85
N TYR A 86 6.51 2.18 4.07
CA TYR A 86 6.15 0.92 3.44
C TYR A 86 6.04 1.08 1.90
N LEU A 87 5.40 2.14 1.40
CA LEU A 87 5.33 2.41 -0.04
C LEU A 87 6.71 2.61 -0.65
N LYS A 88 7.56 3.43 -0.02
CA LYS A 88 8.94 3.68 -0.48
C LYS A 88 9.79 2.43 -0.52
N LYS A 89 9.64 1.55 0.49
CA LYS A 89 10.39 0.28 0.57
C LYS A 89 10.17 -0.59 -0.66
N TYR A 90 8.96 -0.58 -1.21
CA TYR A 90 8.55 -1.39 -2.35
C TYR A 90 8.43 -0.60 -3.66
N GLU A 91 8.86 0.67 -3.68
CA GLU A 91 8.72 1.59 -4.80
C GLU A 91 7.28 1.71 -5.32
N LEU A 92 6.31 1.59 -4.41
CA LEU A 92 4.87 1.72 -4.68
C LEU A 92 4.38 3.17 -4.62
N ASP A 93 5.28 4.12 -4.42
CA ASP A 93 5.04 5.57 -4.38
C ASP A 93 5.14 6.26 -5.76
N LYS A 94 5.41 5.49 -6.83
CA LYS A 94 5.65 5.98 -8.20
C LYS A 94 4.42 5.95 -9.09
#